data_AF-A0A9W8YVK1-F1
#
_entry.id   AF-A0A9W8YVK1-F1
#
_cell.length_a   1.000
_cell.length_b   1.000
_cell.length_c   1.000
_cell.angle_alpha   90.00
_cell.angle_beta   90.00
_cell.angle_gamma   90.00
#
_symmetry.space_group_name_H-M   'P 1'
#
loop_
_entity.id
_entity.type
_entity.pdbx_description
1 polymer ?
#
loop_
_entity_poly.entity_id
_entity_poly.type
_entity_poly.pdbx_seq_one_letter_code
_entity_poly.pdbx_strand_id
1 'polypeptide(L)'
;MKALVLDAEERTATLSPLPMPAPGPNELLIAVKAIALNPVDALYTFQPLGSTGRIVGSDFAGLVVARGPPAPAAGSPESSSSSVTAGGSPSRLRRSSTALSAVINRGERVAGFLQGACSVNERPGAFAEYVVVPADLVWRIPGHVSFEEAASVSLCGLTAAQGLFFRLGLDAPFQWEDESEEGVLRRVENSTSRDGEDAGADEFSFFVAGASTSVGMYVAQLVRHSAEVSGKRVRLIGAASPQNWDMLRAEPYGYETLVDYHDPTWPEQVRQASGGGVQFAYDSISEGSTVRDVSSTLRQGGKMAVVRSREAGAWDSEGVLAEPVYGAVWEGLGEDIQYQNFMVQTSPAKRSFATAFYKWLSDGGMLQPNPVRVMPGGLDKVVEDGFVLLGTGVSNRNHDRTEEHMRPISGEKLVYAIEVERRGSTSTGEGHIA
;
A
#
# COMPACT_ATOMS: atom_id res chain seq x y z
N MET A 1 4.08 25.16 6.94
CA MET A 1 3.43 24.41 5.85
C MET A 1 1.95 24.32 6.15
N LYS A 2 1.10 24.17 5.14
CA LYS A 2 -0.32 23.81 5.31
C LYS A 2 -0.44 22.28 5.35
N ALA A 3 -1.34 21.78 6.19
CA ALA A 3 -1.66 20.36 6.29
C ALA A 3 -3.14 20.16 6.65
N LEU A 4 -3.70 19.02 6.26
CA LEU A 4 -5.05 18.64 6.66
C LEU A 4 -4.99 17.96 8.03
N VAL A 5 -5.56 18.62 9.04
CA VAL A 5 -5.42 18.28 10.45
C VAL A 5 -6.74 17.77 11.00
N LEU A 6 -6.70 16.59 11.63
CA LEU A 6 -7.82 15.93 12.27
C LEU A 6 -8.39 16.77 13.42
N ASP A 7 -9.70 16.92 13.41
CA ASP A 7 -10.54 17.27 14.54
C ASP A 7 -11.35 16.03 14.92
N ALA A 8 -10.90 15.34 15.97
CA ALA A 8 -11.46 14.06 16.39
C ALA A 8 -12.82 14.23 17.07
N GLU A 9 -13.06 15.36 17.74
CA GLU A 9 -14.34 15.66 18.38
C GLU A 9 -15.42 15.91 17.32
N GLU A 10 -15.12 16.74 16.32
CA GLU A 10 -16.04 17.06 15.23
C GLU A 10 -16.03 16.01 14.10
N ARG A 11 -15.17 14.99 14.21
CA ARG A 11 -15.01 13.90 13.24
C ARG A 11 -14.81 14.43 11.82
N THR A 12 -13.87 15.35 11.68
CA THR A 12 -13.55 16.02 10.42
C THR A 12 -12.06 16.33 10.36
N ALA A 13 -11.60 16.92 9.26
CA ALA A 13 -10.26 17.48 9.19
C ALA A 13 -10.28 18.84 8.49
N THR A 14 -9.42 19.75 8.93
CA THR A 14 -9.38 21.13 8.41
C THR A 14 -7.97 21.53 8.01
N LEU A 15 -7.89 22.34 6.96
CA LEU A 15 -6.61 22.86 6.48
C LEU A 15 -6.03 23.84 7.50
N SER A 16 -4.90 23.50 8.08
CA SER A 16 -4.27 24.27 9.16
C SER A 16 -2.79 24.56 8.87
N PRO A 17 -2.27 25.73 9.27
CA PRO A 17 -0.84 26.02 9.21
C PRO A 17 -0.11 25.29 10.36
N LEU A 18 0.96 24.58 10.02
CA LEU A 18 1.86 23.90 10.95
C LEU A 18 3.33 24.32 10.74
N PRO A 19 4.19 24.18 11.76
CA PRO A 19 5.64 24.34 11.61
C PRO A 19 6.20 23.45 10.49
N MET A 20 7.29 23.87 9.86
CA MET A 20 8.00 23.02 8.89
C MET A 20 8.66 21.86 9.65
N PRO A 21 8.42 20.59 9.27
CA PRO A 21 9.09 19.46 9.90
C PRO A 21 10.56 19.40 9.46
N ALA A 22 11.42 18.89 10.34
CA ALA A 22 12.82 18.64 10.06
C ALA A 22 13.06 17.13 9.95
N PRO A 23 13.76 16.62 8.92
CA PRO A 23 14.01 15.20 8.79
C PRO A 23 15.04 14.74 9.84
N GLY A 24 14.68 13.68 10.58
CA GLY A 24 15.58 12.98 11.50
C GLY A 24 16.54 12.03 10.77
N PRO A 25 17.33 11.24 11.52
CA PRO A 25 18.33 10.39 10.91
C PRO A 25 17.75 9.35 9.94
N ASN A 26 18.34 9.24 8.75
CA ASN A 26 17.86 8.42 7.61
C ASN A 26 16.46 8.78 7.07
N GLU A 27 15.92 9.96 7.40
CA GLU A 27 14.67 10.45 6.84
C GLU A 27 14.89 11.45 5.71
N LEU A 28 13.87 11.60 4.88
CA LEU A 28 13.79 12.58 3.81
C LEU A 28 12.68 13.58 4.13
N LEU A 29 12.93 14.85 3.85
CA LEU A 29 11.88 15.87 3.76
C LEU A 29 11.47 15.99 2.29
N ILE A 30 10.19 15.79 2.02
CA ILE A 30 9.61 15.80 0.68
C ILE A 30 8.66 17.00 0.56
N ALA A 31 8.82 17.80 -0.49
CA ALA A 31 7.81 18.76 -0.91
C ALA A 31 6.77 18.02 -1.75
N VAL A 32 5.58 17.84 -1.19
CA VAL A 32 4.50 17.06 -1.80
C VAL A 32 3.98 17.78 -3.05
N LYS A 33 3.74 17.01 -4.11
CA LYS A 33 3.22 17.48 -5.41
C LYS A 33 1.89 16.85 -5.76
N ALA A 34 1.63 15.63 -5.28
CA ALA A 34 0.32 15.02 -5.35
C ALA A 34 0.08 14.13 -4.14
N ILE A 35 -1.18 14.02 -3.75
CA ILE A 35 -1.67 13.02 -2.79
C ILE A 35 -2.72 12.16 -3.47
N ALA A 36 -2.87 10.93 -2.99
CA ALA A 36 -3.91 10.03 -3.46
C ALA A 36 -4.73 9.49 -2.29
N LEU A 37 -6.03 9.34 -2.50
CA LEU A 37 -6.95 9.00 -1.43
C LEU A 37 -7.18 7.49 -1.35
N ASN A 38 -7.31 7.00 -0.12
CA ASN A 38 -7.65 5.63 0.23
C ASN A 38 -8.85 5.62 1.21
N PRO A 39 -9.73 4.60 1.19
CA PRO A 39 -10.89 4.56 2.09
C PRO A 39 -10.52 4.68 3.58
N VAL A 40 -9.32 4.24 3.95
CA VAL A 40 -8.78 4.37 5.31
C VAL A 40 -8.61 5.83 5.75
N ASP A 41 -8.33 6.74 4.81
CA ASP A 41 -8.13 8.17 5.10
C ASP A 41 -9.44 8.81 5.60
N ALA A 42 -10.54 8.54 4.88
CA ALA A 42 -11.88 8.96 5.29
C ALA A 42 -12.34 8.22 6.55
N LEU A 43 -12.04 6.92 6.68
CA LEU A 43 -12.35 6.15 7.88
C LEU A 43 -11.71 6.77 9.13
N TYR A 44 -10.42 7.09 9.11
CA TYR A 44 -9.74 7.68 10.27
C TYR A 44 -10.09 9.15 10.51
N THR A 45 -10.69 9.82 9.52
CA THR A 45 -11.20 11.18 9.71
C THR A 45 -12.58 11.17 10.37
N PHE A 46 -13.49 10.30 9.89
CA PHE A 46 -14.87 10.25 10.36
C PHE A 46 -15.09 9.30 11.57
N GLN A 47 -14.16 8.36 11.78
CA GLN A 47 -14.12 7.42 12.91
C GLN A 47 -12.71 7.44 13.51
N PRO A 48 -12.34 8.55 14.17
CA PRO A 48 -10.97 8.79 14.58
C PRO A 48 -10.48 7.81 15.63
N LEU A 49 -9.26 7.31 15.40
CA LEU A 49 -8.46 6.60 16.40
C LEU A 49 -7.39 7.53 16.98
N GLY A 50 -6.87 8.45 16.16
CA GLY A 50 -5.95 9.49 16.58
C GLY A 50 -6.64 10.63 17.32
N SER A 51 -5.86 11.38 18.09
CA SER A 51 -6.32 12.60 18.75
C SER A 51 -6.38 13.78 17.79
N THR A 52 -7.17 14.80 18.15
CA THR A 52 -7.16 16.11 17.47
C THR A 52 -5.74 16.67 17.32
N GLY A 53 -5.45 17.28 16.18
CA GLY A 53 -4.13 17.82 15.84
C GLY A 53 -3.26 16.91 14.98
N ARG A 54 -3.66 15.65 14.74
CA ARG A 54 -2.94 14.71 13.86
C ARG A 54 -3.14 15.07 12.38
N ILE A 55 -2.08 14.93 11.56
CA ILE A 55 -2.21 15.07 10.11
C ILE A 55 -2.81 13.77 9.53
N VAL A 56 -3.81 13.90 8.67
CA VAL A 56 -4.49 12.75 8.04
C VAL A 56 -3.81 12.34 6.72
N GLY A 57 -4.28 11.24 6.12
CA GLY A 57 -3.89 10.81 4.78
C GLY A 57 -2.65 9.93 4.70
N SER A 58 -2.60 9.10 3.65
CA SER A 58 -1.55 8.09 3.49
C SER A 58 -0.60 8.27 2.31
N ASP A 59 -1.11 8.30 1.07
CA ASP A 59 -0.25 8.28 -0.12
C ASP A 59 0.22 9.69 -0.53
N PHE A 60 1.48 9.81 -0.93
CA PHE A 60 2.04 11.04 -1.50
C PHE A 60 3.04 10.75 -2.62
N ALA A 61 3.25 11.76 -3.47
CA ALA A 61 4.34 11.86 -4.41
C ALA A 61 4.90 13.29 -4.41
N GLY A 62 6.21 13.45 -4.52
CA GLY A 62 6.83 14.77 -4.42
C GLY A 62 8.33 14.82 -4.72
N LEU A 63 8.93 15.95 -4.39
CA LEU A 63 10.35 16.23 -4.60
C LEU A 63 11.11 16.15 -3.28
N VAL A 64 12.26 15.49 -3.27
CA VAL A 64 13.17 15.50 -2.13
C VAL A 64 13.76 16.89 -1.96
N VAL A 65 13.56 17.52 -0.80
CA VAL A 65 14.10 18.87 -0.52
C VAL A 65 15.23 18.88 0.50
N ALA A 66 15.22 17.93 1.44
CA ALA A 66 16.31 17.75 2.40
C ALA A 66 16.41 16.28 2.84
N ARG A 67 17.58 15.91 3.38
CA ARG A 67 17.85 14.61 3.97
C ARG A 67 18.39 14.83 5.37
N GLY A 68 17.92 14.04 6.32
CA GLY A 68 18.48 14.05 7.67
C GLY A 68 19.86 13.40 7.72
N PRO A 69 20.57 13.51 8.85
CA PRO A 69 21.89 12.91 9.00
C PRO A 69 21.84 11.38 8.85
N PRO A 70 22.97 10.71 8.57
CA PRO A 70 23.05 9.26 8.75
C PRO A 70 22.69 8.88 10.19
N ALA A 71 21.97 7.78 10.39
CA ALA A 71 21.78 7.27 11.75
C ALA A 71 23.13 7.03 12.43
N PRO A 72 23.27 7.40 13.72
CA PRO A 72 24.49 7.12 14.47
C PRO A 72 24.79 5.62 14.41
N ALA A 73 26.07 5.27 14.27
CA ALA A 73 26.49 3.88 14.39
C ALA A 73 26.02 3.37 15.76
N ALA A 74 25.34 2.21 15.79
CA ALA A 74 24.96 1.57 17.04
C ALA A 74 26.22 1.48 17.92
N GLY A 75 26.15 2.06 19.12
CA GLY A 75 27.32 2.46 19.91
C GLY A 75 28.38 1.36 20.03
N SER A 76 29.64 1.76 19.84
CA SER A 76 30.77 1.04 20.43
C SER A 76 30.46 0.82 21.91
N PRO A 77 30.56 -0.41 22.45
CA PRO A 77 30.30 -0.63 23.85
C PRO A 77 31.26 0.25 24.67
N GLU A 78 30.70 1.18 25.44
CA GLU A 78 31.45 1.89 26.45
C GLU A 78 32.08 0.87 27.39
N SER A 79 33.38 1.02 27.64
CA SER A 79 34.15 0.17 28.53
C SER A 79 33.64 0.30 29.96
N SER A 80 32.71 -0.55 30.34
CA SER A 80 32.48 -0.88 31.75
C SER A 80 32.88 -2.34 31.96
N SER A 81 33.87 -2.52 32.82
CA SER A 81 34.39 -3.81 33.23
C SER A 81 33.37 -4.53 34.10
N SER A 82 32.72 -5.56 33.56
CA SER A 82 32.19 -6.66 34.36
C SER A 82 32.05 -7.92 33.50
N SER A 83 32.61 -8.99 34.02
CA SER A 83 32.71 -10.31 33.40
C SER A 83 31.34 -10.98 33.24
N VAL A 84 30.95 -11.31 32.01
CA VAL A 84 29.94 -12.35 31.73
C VAL A 84 30.44 -13.23 30.59
N THR A 85 30.37 -14.53 30.83
CA THR A 85 30.83 -15.64 30.01
C THR A 85 30.02 -15.84 28.73
N ALA A 86 30.72 -16.42 27.75
CA ALA A 86 30.32 -16.74 26.38
C ALA A 86 28.95 -17.42 26.19
N GLY A 87 28.25 -17.02 25.12
CA GLY A 87 27.18 -17.81 24.50
C GLY A 87 26.21 -16.97 23.67
N GLY A 88 26.51 -16.78 22.37
CA GLY A 88 25.58 -16.20 21.39
C GLY A 88 26.10 -14.91 20.76
N SER A 89 26.70 -15.01 19.57
CA SER A 89 26.96 -13.83 18.74
C SER A 89 25.62 -13.25 18.28
N PRO A 90 25.29 -11.98 18.54
CA PRO A 90 24.18 -11.33 17.87
C PRO A 90 24.53 -11.28 16.38
N SER A 91 23.64 -11.83 15.55
CA SER A 91 23.70 -11.70 14.11
C SER A 91 23.68 -10.22 13.75
N ARG A 92 24.82 -9.71 13.28
CA ARG A 92 24.90 -8.37 12.71
C ARG A 92 24.06 -8.37 11.43
N LEU A 93 22.92 -7.68 11.45
CA LEU A 93 22.12 -7.41 10.25
C LEU A 93 23.04 -6.95 9.11
N ARG A 94 23.13 -7.73 8.03
CA ARG A 94 23.63 -7.20 6.76
C ARG A 94 22.48 -6.44 6.12
N ARG A 95 22.47 -5.11 6.32
CA ARG A 95 21.61 -4.11 5.67
C ARG A 95 21.59 -4.14 4.11
N SER A 96 22.22 -5.11 3.44
CA SER A 96 22.59 -4.99 2.02
C SER A 96 21.55 -5.51 1.01
N SER A 97 20.59 -6.35 1.41
CA SER A 97 19.68 -7.00 0.45
C SER A 97 18.49 -6.12 0.05
N THR A 98 18.01 -5.25 0.95
CA THR A 98 16.86 -4.37 0.71
C THR A 98 17.20 -2.88 0.61
N ALA A 99 18.46 -2.51 0.84
CA ALA A 99 18.90 -1.12 0.66
C ALA A 99 18.78 -0.70 -0.80
N LEU A 100 18.28 0.52 -1.03
CA LEU A 100 18.20 1.11 -2.37
C LEU A 100 19.56 1.06 -3.06
N SER A 101 19.56 0.69 -4.35
CA SER A 101 20.77 0.52 -5.17
C SER A 101 21.58 1.81 -5.31
N ALA A 102 20.91 2.96 -5.22
CA ALA A 102 21.51 4.29 -5.24
C ALA A 102 20.94 5.16 -4.12
N VAL A 103 21.73 6.13 -3.66
CA VAL A 103 21.32 7.15 -2.68
C VAL A 103 20.28 8.09 -3.31
N ILE A 104 19.19 8.38 -2.60
CA ILE A 104 18.19 9.37 -3.02
C ILE A 104 18.73 10.79 -2.73
N ASN A 105 18.76 11.63 -3.76
CA ASN A 105 19.31 12.99 -3.70
C ASN A 105 18.22 14.06 -3.71
N ARG A 106 18.59 15.28 -3.28
CA ARG A 106 17.75 16.47 -3.39
C ARG A 106 17.34 16.69 -4.86
N GLY A 107 16.07 17.02 -5.08
CA GLY A 107 15.47 17.22 -6.39
C GLY A 107 14.95 15.94 -7.05
N GLU A 108 15.25 14.75 -6.51
CA GLU A 108 14.68 13.52 -7.03
C GLU A 108 13.17 13.45 -6.78
N ARG A 109 12.48 12.79 -7.71
CA ARG A 109 11.04 12.55 -7.68
C ARG A 109 10.80 11.23 -6.96
N VAL A 110 10.06 11.26 -5.86
CA VAL A 110 9.79 10.06 -5.05
C VAL A 110 8.32 9.97 -4.66
N ALA A 111 7.84 8.76 -4.45
CA ALA A 111 6.53 8.48 -3.88
C ALA A 111 6.65 7.47 -2.75
N GLY A 112 5.68 7.48 -1.85
CA GLY A 112 5.63 6.60 -0.69
C GLY A 112 4.27 6.73 0.01
N PHE A 113 4.16 6.12 1.18
CA PHE A 113 2.98 6.31 2.01
C PHE A 113 3.35 6.28 3.50
N LEU A 114 2.48 6.88 4.30
CA LEU A 114 2.52 6.83 5.77
C LEU A 114 1.16 6.37 6.29
N GLN A 115 1.08 6.07 7.59
CA GLN A 115 -0.21 5.97 8.24
C GLN A 115 -0.70 7.39 8.56
N GLY A 116 -1.87 7.77 8.04
CA GLY A 116 -2.54 9.00 8.44
C GLY A 116 -3.19 8.89 9.81
N ALA A 117 -3.32 10.01 10.53
CA ALA A 117 -4.04 10.08 11.81
C ALA A 117 -3.57 9.06 12.87
N CYS A 118 -2.25 8.83 12.96
CA CYS A 118 -1.65 7.92 13.94
C CYS A 118 -2.14 8.19 15.37
N SER A 119 -2.50 7.13 16.10
CA SER A 119 -2.97 7.23 17.49
C SER A 119 -1.94 6.84 18.54
N VAL A 120 -0.87 6.14 18.14
CA VAL A 120 0.10 5.52 19.06
C VAL A 120 1.51 6.09 18.95
N ASN A 121 1.77 6.94 17.94
CA ASN A 121 3.05 7.61 17.75
C ASN A 121 2.85 9.02 17.16
N GLU A 122 3.93 9.79 17.14
CA GLU A 122 3.93 11.19 16.69
C GLU A 122 4.13 11.37 15.17
N ARG A 123 4.15 10.28 14.38
CA ARG A 123 4.39 10.41 12.94
C ARG A 123 3.21 11.13 12.27
N PRO A 124 3.49 12.15 11.45
CA PRO A 124 2.45 12.83 10.69
C PRO A 124 1.92 11.94 9.55
N GLY A 125 0.66 12.14 9.18
CA GLY A 125 0.12 11.68 7.90
C GLY A 125 0.67 12.46 6.70
N ALA A 126 0.24 12.06 5.51
CA ALA A 126 0.79 12.52 4.24
C ALA A 126 0.06 13.70 3.60
N PHE A 127 -1.14 14.09 4.06
CA PHE A 127 -1.92 15.18 3.46
C PHE A 127 -1.43 16.54 3.96
N ALA A 128 -0.23 16.91 3.52
CA ALA A 128 0.46 18.16 3.85
C ALA A 128 1.29 18.66 2.65
N GLU A 129 1.69 19.93 2.67
CA GLU A 129 2.62 20.48 1.66
C GLU A 129 4.02 19.85 1.77
N TYR A 130 4.42 19.41 2.97
CA TYR A 130 5.69 18.74 3.20
C TYR A 130 5.52 17.56 4.15
N VAL A 131 6.25 16.48 3.88
CA VAL A 131 6.21 15.25 4.68
C VAL A 131 7.64 14.78 5.00
N VAL A 132 7.82 14.24 6.21
CA VAL A 132 9.04 13.54 6.60
C VAL A 132 8.78 12.04 6.59
N VAL A 133 9.66 11.28 5.93
CA VAL A 133 9.48 9.84 5.70
C VAL A 133 10.84 9.12 5.77
N PRO A 134 10.91 7.89 6.32
CA PRO A 134 12.10 7.06 6.20
C PRO A 134 12.53 6.85 4.74
N ALA A 135 13.82 7.04 4.44
CA ALA A 135 14.34 7.04 3.06
C ALA A 135 14.17 5.69 2.32
N ASP A 136 13.99 4.60 3.05
CA ASP A 136 13.76 3.24 2.56
C ASP A 136 12.28 2.89 2.38
N LEU A 137 11.36 3.78 2.75
CA LEU A 137 9.91 3.67 2.50
C LEU A 137 9.42 4.47 1.29
N VAL A 138 10.33 4.98 0.48
CA VAL A 138 10.01 5.66 -0.76
C VAL A 138 10.60 4.93 -1.95
N TRP A 139 9.98 5.11 -3.11
CA TRP A 139 10.50 4.65 -4.39
C TRP A 139 10.69 5.82 -5.34
N ARG A 140 11.64 5.69 -6.28
CA ARG A 140 11.91 6.70 -7.30
C ARG A 140 10.87 6.65 -8.41
N ILE A 141 10.32 7.82 -8.73
CA ILE A 141 9.32 7.95 -9.81
C ILE A 141 10.04 7.97 -11.17
N PRO A 142 9.72 7.07 -12.10
CA PRO A 142 10.23 7.11 -13.47
C PRO A 142 9.93 8.44 -14.16
N GLY A 143 10.83 8.89 -15.04
CA GLY A 143 10.71 10.18 -15.71
C GLY A 143 9.39 10.39 -16.49
N HIS A 144 8.78 9.30 -16.97
CA HIS A 144 7.54 9.33 -17.75
C HIS A 144 6.25 9.22 -16.90
N VAL A 145 6.34 8.88 -15.62
CA VAL A 145 5.19 8.79 -14.71
C VAL A 145 5.01 10.14 -14.03
N SER A 146 3.79 10.70 -13.97
CA SER A 146 3.46 11.96 -13.29
C SER A 146 3.47 11.82 -11.75
N PHE A 147 3.32 12.91 -11.00
CA PHE A 147 3.22 12.80 -9.53
C PHE A 147 1.87 12.22 -9.12
N GLU A 148 0.82 12.61 -9.83
CA GLU A 148 -0.57 12.17 -9.67
C GLU A 148 -0.68 10.65 -9.83
N GLU A 149 -0.12 10.13 -10.92
CA GLU A 149 -0.04 8.69 -11.17
C GLU A 149 0.80 7.99 -10.10
N ALA A 150 1.99 8.51 -9.77
CA ALA A 150 2.88 7.89 -8.78
C ALA A 150 2.25 7.81 -7.38
N ALA A 151 1.49 8.83 -6.97
CA ALA A 151 0.78 8.83 -5.68
C ALA A 151 -0.24 7.69 -5.60
N SER A 152 -0.72 7.17 -6.72
CA SER A 152 -1.70 6.08 -6.75
C SER A 152 -1.13 4.69 -6.40
N VAL A 153 0.20 4.54 -6.35
CA VAL A 153 0.89 3.23 -6.32
C VAL A 153 1.18 2.72 -4.91
N SER A 154 1.70 3.56 -4.02
CA SER A 154 2.47 3.11 -2.85
C SER A 154 1.69 2.19 -1.90
N LEU A 155 0.58 2.64 -1.31
CA LEU A 155 -0.21 1.85 -0.36
C LEU A 155 -0.87 0.64 -1.03
N CYS A 156 -1.61 0.86 -2.12
CA CYS A 156 -2.37 -0.21 -2.78
C CYS A 156 -1.48 -1.26 -3.45
N GLY A 157 -0.37 -0.84 -4.07
CA GLY A 157 0.60 -1.73 -4.68
C GLY A 157 1.29 -2.61 -3.65
N LEU A 158 1.73 -2.03 -2.51
CA LEU A 158 2.32 -2.82 -1.43
C LEU A 158 1.29 -3.77 -0.78
N THR A 159 0.03 -3.32 -0.65
CA THR A 159 -1.08 -4.16 -0.13
C THR A 159 -1.28 -5.41 -1.00
N ALA A 160 -1.34 -5.22 -2.33
CA ALA A 160 -1.44 -6.30 -3.30
C ALA A 160 -0.22 -7.23 -3.24
N ALA A 161 0.99 -6.67 -3.23
CA ALA A 161 2.23 -7.44 -3.15
C ALA A 161 2.31 -8.29 -1.87
N GLN A 162 1.93 -7.73 -0.70
CA GLN A 162 1.95 -8.47 0.57
C GLN A 162 0.94 -9.62 0.55
N GLY A 163 -0.25 -9.41 -0.04
CA GLY A 163 -1.24 -10.47 -0.16
C GLY A 163 -0.81 -11.60 -1.08
N LEU A 164 -0.25 -11.27 -2.23
CA LEU A 164 0.22 -12.28 -3.18
C LEU A 164 1.46 -13.03 -2.69
N PHE A 165 2.51 -12.31 -2.33
CA PHE A 165 3.82 -12.93 -2.13
C PHE A 165 4.04 -13.37 -0.69
N PHE A 166 3.65 -12.56 0.30
CA PHE A 166 3.96 -12.88 1.71
C PHE A 166 2.94 -13.84 2.27
N ARG A 167 1.66 -13.61 1.96
CA ARG A 167 0.53 -14.31 2.56
C ARG A 167 0.12 -15.55 1.77
N LEU A 168 -0.12 -15.41 0.46
CA LEU A 168 -0.48 -16.54 -0.39
C LEU A 168 0.72 -17.39 -0.80
N GLY A 169 1.94 -16.84 -0.70
CA GLY A 169 3.19 -17.55 -0.98
C GLY A 169 3.48 -17.71 -2.47
N LEU A 170 2.97 -16.81 -3.31
CA LEU A 170 3.32 -16.76 -4.73
C LEU A 170 4.74 -16.19 -4.92
N ASP A 171 5.38 -16.55 -6.01
CA ASP A 171 6.76 -16.11 -6.31
C ASP A 171 6.80 -14.62 -6.64
N ALA A 172 7.71 -13.90 -5.98
CA ALA A 172 7.88 -12.46 -6.15
C ALA A 172 8.93 -12.14 -7.24
N PRO A 173 8.77 -11.04 -7.99
CA PRO A 173 9.79 -10.54 -8.93
C PRO A 173 10.94 -9.80 -8.24
N PHE A 174 11.02 -9.89 -6.91
CA PHE A 174 12.05 -9.29 -6.08
C PHE A 174 12.31 -10.16 -4.87
N GLN A 175 13.33 -9.78 -4.09
CA GLN A 175 13.90 -10.64 -3.06
C GLN A 175 13.91 -9.92 -1.71
N TRP A 176 13.45 -10.62 -0.68
CA TRP A 176 13.31 -10.15 0.69
C TRP A 176 13.84 -11.18 1.68
N GLU A 177 13.83 -10.81 2.95
CA GLU A 177 14.18 -11.68 4.06
C GLU A 177 13.00 -11.79 5.01
N ASP A 178 12.62 -13.01 5.36
CA ASP A 178 11.55 -13.34 6.29
C ASP A 178 12.14 -13.92 7.59
N GLU A 179 11.41 -13.79 8.70
CA GLU A 179 11.89 -14.24 10.00
C GLU A 179 11.77 -15.76 10.13
N SER A 180 12.89 -16.43 10.42
CA SER A 180 12.87 -17.85 10.74
C SER A 180 12.22 -18.11 12.10
N GLU A 181 11.84 -19.36 12.37
CA GLU A 181 11.38 -19.80 13.70
C GLU A 181 12.39 -19.51 14.83
N GLU A 182 13.65 -19.23 14.48
CA GLU A 182 14.74 -18.89 15.40
C GLU A 182 14.92 -17.37 15.59
N GLY A 183 14.04 -16.54 15.01
CA GLY A 183 14.13 -15.08 15.06
C GLY A 183 15.22 -14.49 14.16
N VAL A 184 15.67 -15.24 13.15
CA VAL A 184 16.73 -14.81 12.22
C VAL A 184 16.14 -14.57 10.84
N LEU A 185 16.38 -13.39 10.27
CA LEU A 185 15.95 -13.10 8.90
C LEU A 185 16.71 -14.00 7.90
N ARG A 186 15.95 -14.72 7.06
CA ARG A 186 16.44 -15.61 6.00
C ARG A 186 15.81 -15.23 4.67
N ARG A 187 16.61 -15.32 3.62
CA ARG A 187 16.13 -15.08 2.26
C ARG A 187 15.02 -16.07 1.90
N VAL A 188 13.90 -15.57 1.42
CA VAL A 188 12.83 -16.43 0.93
C VAL A 188 13.18 -16.90 -0.47
N GLU A 189 13.17 -18.21 -0.67
CA GLU A 189 13.34 -18.82 -1.99
C GLU A 189 12.00 -19.03 -2.69
N ASN A 190 11.98 -18.80 -4.01
CA ASN A 190 10.82 -19.02 -4.87
C ASN A 190 10.51 -20.52 -5.02
N SER A 191 9.26 -20.86 -5.29
CA SER A 191 8.76 -22.22 -5.43
C SER A 191 9.49 -23.03 -6.52
N THR A 192 10.04 -22.38 -7.54
CA THR A 192 10.88 -23.02 -8.56
C THR A 192 12.18 -23.64 -8.00
N SER A 193 12.55 -23.34 -6.75
CA SER A 193 13.66 -24.00 -6.05
C SER A 193 13.22 -25.12 -5.09
N ARG A 194 11.91 -25.38 -4.95
CA ARG A 194 11.35 -26.35 -4.00
C ARG A 194 10.70 -27.53 -4.73
N ASP A 195 11.14 -28.74 -4.41
CA ASP A 195 10.50 -29.98 -4.87
C ASP A 195 9.10 -30.14 -4.21
N GLY A 196 8.03 -30.31 -4.99
CA GLY A 196 6.66 -30.48 -4.46
C GLY A 196 5.64 -30.95 -5.51
N GLU A 197 4.46 -31.43 -5.05
CA GLU A 197 3.42 -32.04 -5.91
C GLU A 197 2.84 -31.09 -6.99
N ASP A 198 2.89 -29.76 -6.78
CA ASP A 198 2.47 -28.73 -7.75
C ASP A 198 3.64 -28.17 -8.60
N ALA A 199 4.85 -28.73 -8.47
CA ALA A 199 6.03 -28.29 -9.24
C ALA A 199 5.96 -28.64 -10.73
N GLY A 200 5.05 -29.55 -11.12
CA GLY A 200 4.85 -29.97 -12.51
C GLY A 200 3.67 -29.32 -13.25
N ALA A 201 2.95 -28.38 -12.63
CA ALA A 201 1.81 -27.71 -13.27
C ALA A 201 2.25 -26.45 -14.02
N ASP A 202 2.03 -26.41 -15.33
CA ASP A 202 2.36 -25.27 -16.22
C ASP A 202 1.41 -24.06 -16.06
N GLU A 203 0.29 -24.22 -15.35
CA GLU A 203 -0.73 -23.18 -15.15
C GLU A 203 -1.29 -23.19 -13.72
N PHE A 204 -1.66 -22.01 -13.19
CA PHE A 204 -2.51 -21.88 -12.00
C PHE A 204 -3.68 -20.94 -12.23
N SER A 205 -4.79 -21.16 -11.52
CA SER A 205 -5.98 -20.29 -11.58
C SER A 205 -6.03 -19.31 -10.42
N PHE A 206 -6.32 -18.04 -10.75
CA PHE A 206 -6.35 -16.95 -9.78
C PHE A 206 -7.61 -16.10 -9.97
N PHE A 207 -8.38 -15.90 -8.91
CA PHE A 207 -9.57 -15.05 -8.92
C PHE A 207 -9.35 -13.74 -8.14
N VAL A 208 -9.85 -12.63 -8.67
CA VAL A 208 -9.85 -11.32 -7.99
C VAL A 208 -11.28 -10.80 -7.83
N ALA A 209 -11.78 -10.78 -6.61
CA ALA A 209 -12.99 -10.02 -6.27
C ALA A 209 -12.65 -8.53 -6.17
N GLY A 210 -13.43 -7.68 -6.84
CA GLY A 210 -13.15 -6.25 -6.93
C GLY A 210 -12.01 -5.95 -7.92
N ALA A 211 -12.05 -6.54 -9.12
CA ALA A 211 -10.99 -6.40 -10.13
C ALA A 211 -10.73 -4.95 -10.57
N SER A 212 -11.74 -4.08 -10.52
CA SER A 212 -11.60 -2.64 -10.83
C SER A 212 -11.26 -1.77 -9.61
N THR A 213 -10.99 -2.35 -8.44
CA THR A 213 -10.51 -1.58 -7.28
C THR A 213 -9.04 -1.24 -7.45
N SER A 214 -8.54 -0.23 -6.73
CA SER A 214 -7.11 0.12 -6.79
C SER A 214 -6.20 -1.04 -6.40
N VAL A 215 -6.59 -1.86 -5.42
CA VAL A 215 -5.81 -3.06 -5.04
C VAL A 215 -5.95 -4.15 -6.09
N GLY A 216 -7.17 -4.43 -6.57
CA GLY A 216 -7.42 -5.48 -7.57
C GLY A 216 -6.65 -5.27 -8.88
N MET A 217 -6.55 -4.02 -9.33
CA MET A 217 -5.76 -3.64 -10.51
C MET A 217 -4.25 -3.90 -10.33
N TYR A 218 -3.70 -3.69 -9.13
CA TYR A 218 -2.30 -4.06 -8.85
C TYR A 218 -2.12 -5.57 -8.64
N VAL A 219 -3.12 -6.26 -8.08
CA VAL A 219 -3.12 -7.73 -7.97
C VAL A 219 -3.02 -8.37 -9.36
N ALA A 220 -3.79 -7.88 -10.34
CA ALA A 220 -3.75 -8.37 -11.73
C ALA A 220 -2.34 -8.27 -12.35
N GLN A 221 -1.67 -7.13 -12.15
CA GLN A 221 -0.31 -6.94 -12.66
C GLN A 221 0.70 -7.85 -11.94
N LEU A 222 0.66 -7.88 -10.61
CA LEU A 222 1.63 -8.60 -9.79
C LEU A 222 1.50 -10.13 -9.89
N VAL A 223 0.30 -10.67 -10.07
CA VAL A 223 0.12 -12.12 -10.29
C VAL A 223 0.68 -12.56 -11.63
N ARG A 224 0.64 -11.70 -12.65
CA ARG A 224 1.30 -11.95 -13.94
C ARG A 224 2.81 -11.92 -13.83
N HIS A 225 3.39 -10.96 -13.09
CA HIS A 225 4.81 -10.99 -12.74
C HIS A 225 5.20 -12.27 -12.00
N SER A 226 4.34 -12.76 -11.10
CA SER A 226 4.57 -14.05 -10.43
C SER A 226 4.58 -15.23 -11.39
N ALA A 227 3.63 -15.25 -12.33
CA ALA A 227 3.56 -16.27 -13.36
C ALA A 227 4.84 -16.28 -14.22
N GLU A 228 5.31 -15.10 -14.64
CA GLU A 228 6.57 -14.95 -15.39
C GLU A 228 7.79 -15.47 -14.61
N VAL A 229 7.91 -15.10 -13.33
CA VAL A 229 9.05 -15.52 -12.48
C VAL A 229 9.03 -17.01 -12.19
N SER A 230 7.83 -17.59 -12.00
CA SER A 230 7.66 -19.02 -11.75
C SER A 230 7.72 -19.88 -13.01
N GLY A 231 7.76 -19.26 -14.20
CA GLY A 231 7.68 -19.95 -15.48
C GLY A 231 6.32 -20.61 -15.75
N LYS A 232 5.27 -20.16 -15.07
CA LYS A 232 3.90 -20.68 -15.18
C LYS A 232 3.00 -19.71 -15.94
N ARG A 233 1.87 -20.20 -16.44
CA ARG A 233 0.75 -19.38 -16.90
C ARG A 233 -0.20 -19.10 -15.73
N VAL A 234 -0.79 -17.91 -15.69
CA VAL A 234 -1.93 -17.61 -14.81
C VAL A 234 -3.21 -17.57 -15.63
N ARG A 235 -4.22 -18.35 -15.23
CA ARG A 235 -5.60 -18.17 -15.69
C ARG A 235 -6.28 -17.16 -14.76
N LEU A 236 -6.31 -15.90 -15.21
CA LEU A 236 -6.76 -14.78 -14.39
C LEU A 236 -8.26 -14.49 -14.59
N ILE A 237 -9.02 -14.57 -13.51
CA ILE A 237 -10.48 -14.35 -13.48
C ILE A 237 -10.77 -13.17 -12.55
N GLY A 238 -11.69 -12.28 -12.92
CA GLY A 238 -12.04 -11.11 -12.10
C GLY A 238 -13.54 -10.88 -11.98
N ALA A 239 -13.97 -10.30 -10.85
CA ALA A 239 -15.33 -9.80 -10.68
C ALA A 239 -15.34 -8.27 -10.69
N ALA A 240 -16.09 -7.67 -11.61
CA ALA A 240 -16.24 -6.22 -11.79
C ALA A 240 -17.49 -5.89 -12.62
N SER A 241 -17.97 -4.65 -12.52
CA SER A 241 -19.08 -4.16 -13.35
C SER A 241 -18.73 -4.25 -14.85
N PRO A 242 -19.68 -4.62 -15.73
CA PRO A 242 -19.45 -4.78 -17.17
C PRO A 242 -18.81 -3.59 -17.86
N GLN A 243 -19.14 -2.37 -17.42
CA GLN A 243 -18.58 -1.13 -17.97
C GLN A 243 -17.04 -1.02 -17.87
N ASN A 244 -16.41 -1.75 -16.93
CA ASN A 244 -14.96 -1.75 -16.74
C ASN A 244 -14.26 -2.90 -17.48
N TRP A 245 -15.00 -3.79 -18.16
CA TRP A 245 -14.43 -5.03 -18.68
C TRP A 245 -13.40 -4.83 -19.78
N ASP A 246 -13.62 -3.88 -20.69
CA ASP A 246 -12.68 -3.62 -21.78
C ASP A 246 -11.33 -3.11 -21.25
N MET A 247 -11.37 -2.21 -20.25
CA MET A 247 -10.17 -1.76 -19.54
C MET A 247 -9.46 -2.94 -18.86
N LEU A 248 -10.20 -3.78 -18.13
CA LEU A 248 -9.63 -4.90 -17.37
C LEU A 248 -9.08 -6.04 -18.25
N ARG A 249 -9.59 -6.21 -19.48
CA ARG A 249 -9.01 -7.16 -20.45
C ARG A 249 -7.73 -6.64 -21.09
N ALA A 250 -7.60 -5.32 -21.23
CA ALA A 250 -6.43 -4.71 -21.82
C ALA A 250 -5.20 -4.83 -20.92
N GLU A 251 -4.00 -4.64 -21.51
CA GLU A 251 -2.80 -4.39 -20.72
C GLU A 251 -2.98 -3.13 -19.87
N PRO A 252 -2.52 -3.13 -18.61
CA PRO A 252 -1.61 -4.10 -18.00
C PRO A 252 -2.30 -5.28 -17.27
N TYR A 253 -3.64 -5.30 -17.21
CA TYR A 253 -4.38 -6.18 -16.29
C TYR A 253 -4.58 -7.58 -16.87
N GLY A 254 -5.02 -7.67 -18.13
CA GLY A 254 -5.08 -8.94 -18.87
C GLY A 254 -5.99 -10.01 -18.25
N TYR A 255 -7.14 -9.64 -17.69
CA TYR A 255 -8.12 -10.63 -17.22
C TYR A 255 -8.65 -11.47 -18.40
N GLU A 256 -8.55 -12.80 -18.28
CA GLU A 256 -9.05 -13.73 -19.31
C GLU A 256 -10.57 -13.85 -19.26
N THR A 257 -11.12 -13.94 -18.03
CA THR A 257 -12.55 -14.04 -17.78
C THR A 257 -12.98 -12.99 -16.76
N LEU A 258 -14.10 -12.33 -17.03
CA LEU A 258 -14.72 -11.39 -16.11
C LEU A 258 -16.17 -11.79 -15.86
N VAL A 259 -16.59 -11.71 -14.60
CA VAL A 259 -17.97 -11.95 -14.16
C VAL A 259 -18.54 -10.65 -13.57
N ASP A 260 -19.85 -10.45 -13.75
CA ASP A 260 -20.56 -9.33 -13.13
C ASP A 260 -20.89 -9.68 -11.68
N TYR A 261 -20.39 -8.90 -10.73
CA TYR A 261 -20.64 -9.17 -9.30
C TYR A 261 -22.10 -8.94 -8.89
N HIS A 262 -22.92 -8.27 -9.72
CA HIS A 262 -24.35 -8.12 -9.46
C HIS A 262 -25.15 -9.38 -9.83
N ASP A 263 -24.58 -10.29 -10.62
CA ASP A 263 -25.20 -11.57 -10.91
C ASP A 263 -25.01 -12.51 -9.72
N PRO A 264 -26.07 -12.96 -9.02
CA PRO A 264 -25.93 -13.81 -7.83
C PRO A 264 -25.27 -15.16 -8.13
N THR A 265 -25.15 -15.56 -9.40
CA THR A 265 -24.50 -16.79 -9.83
C THR A 265 -23.01 -16.61 -10.14
N TRP A 266 -22.45 -15.41 -9.98
CA TRP A 266 -21.04 -15.13 -10.27
C TRP A 266 -20.06 -16.10 -9.60
N PRO A 267 -20.26 -16.62 -8.35
CA PRO A 267 -19.31 -17.55 -7.77
C PRO A 267 -19.24 -18.87 -8.54
N GLU A 268 -20.38 -19.37 -9.02
CA GLU A 268 -20.44 -20.59 -9.84
C GLU A 268 -19.82 -20.36 -11.22
N GLN A 269 -20.01 -19.17 -11.81
CA GLN A 269 -19.35 -18.80 -13.08
C GLN A 269 -17.81 -18.81 -12.93
N VAL A 270 -17.28 -18.33 -11.79
CA VAL A 270 -15.84 -18.40 -11.49
C VAL A 270 -15.38 -19.86 -11.39
N ARG A 271 -16.11 -20.71 -10.68
CA ARG A 271 -15.79 -22.15 -10.56
C ARG A 271 -15.78 -22.83 -11.93
N GLN A 272 -16.73 -22.53 -12.80
CA GLN A 272 -16.80 -23.08 -14.15
C GLN A 272 -15.62 -22.61 -15.02
N ALA A 273 -15.31 -21.31 -14.99
CA ALA A 273 -14.19 -20.74 -15.73
C ALA A 273 -12.82 -21.32 -15.32
N SER A 274 -12.68 -21.77 -14.08
CA SER A 274 -11.45 -22.36 -13.55
C SER A 274 -11.41 -23.90 -13.60
N GLY A 275 -12.45 -24.57 -14.10
CA GLY A 275 -12.51 -26.03 -14.19
C GLY A 275 -12.84 -26.75 -12.86
N GLY A 276 -13.64 -26.13 -11.99
CA GLY A 276 -14.11 -26.72 -10.74
C GLY A 276 -13.68 -25.99 -9.46
N GLY A 277 -13.22 -24.74 -9.57
CA GLY A 277 -12.76 -23.91 -8.46
C GLY A 277 -11.33 -23.41 -8.63
N VAL A 278 -11.02 -22.22 -8.09
CA VAL A 278 -9.71 -21.58 -8.26
C VAL A 278 -8.71 -22.05 -7.21
N GLN A 279 -7.42 -22.08 -7.57
CA GLN A 279 -6.34 -22.40 -6.62
C GLN A 279 -6.09 -21.24 -5.65
N PHE A 280 -6.16 -20.01 -6.16
CA PHE A 280 -5.98 -18.80 -5.36
C PHE A 280 -7.11 -17.80 -5.61
N ALA A 281 -7.51 -17.09 -4.56
CA ALA A 281 -8.40 -15.94 -4.66
C ALA A 281 -7.87 -14.74 -3.86
N TYR A 282 -8.21 -13.55 -4.32
CA TYR A 282 -7.91 -12.30 -3.62
C TYR A 282 -9.18 -11.46 -3.56
N ASP A 283 -9.68 -11.25 -2.34
CA ASP A 283 -10.81 -10.38 -2.10
C ASP A 283 -10.32 -8.95 -1.82
N SER A 284 -10.42 -8.08 -2.81
CA SER A 284 -10.07 -6.65 -2.69
C SER A 284 -11.22 -5.80 -2.14
N ILE A 285 -12.35 -6.42 -1.77
CA ILE A 285 -13.51 -5.78 -1.13
C ILE A 285 -13.49 -6.08 0.36
N SER A 286 -13.54 -7.36 0.74
CA SER A 286 -13.48 -7.85 2.13
C SER A 286 -14.52 -7.21 3.07
N GLU A 287 -15.74 -7.04 2.57
CA GLU A 287 -16.87 -6.45 3.32
C GLU A 287 -18.09 -7.39 3.24
N GLY A 288 -18.70 -7.67 4.39
CA GLY A 288 -19.92 -8.47 4.50
C GLY A 288 -19.78 -9.85 3.84
N SER A 289 -20.72 -10.20 2.96
CA SER A 289 -20.78 -11.54 2.34
C SER A 289 -19.66 -11.81 1.33
N THR A 290 -18.92 -10.79 0.87
CA THR A 290 -17.91 -10.96 -0.18
C THR A 290 -16.88 -12.02 0.18
N VAL A 291 -16.43 -12.08 1.44
CA VAL A 291 -15.45 -13.07 1.90
C VAL A 291 -16.01 -14.50 1.80
N ARG A 292 -17.26 -14.71 2.23
CA ARG A 292 -17.96 -15.99 2.10
C ARG A 292 -18.11 -16.39 0.64
N ASP A 293 -18.60 -15.48 -0.19
CA ASP A 293 -18.91 -15.75 -1.59
C ASP A 293 -17.62 -16.04 -2.37
N VAL A 294 -16.51 -15.32 -2.11
CA VAL A 294 -15.17 -15.60 -2.65
C VAL A 294 -14.66 -16.96 -2.18
N SER A 295 -14.82 -17.31 -0.90
CA SER A 295 -14.38 -18.62 -0.38
C SER A 295 -15.06 -19.79 -1.09
N SER A 296 -16.30 -19.60 -1.54
CA SER A 296 -17.05 -20.62 -2.30
C SER A 296 -16.49 -20.89 -3.71
N THR A 297 -15.69 -19.97 -4.25
CA THR A 297 -15.04 -20.14 -5.56
C THR A 297 -13.83 -21.07 -5.53
N LEU A 298 -13.29 -21.37 -4.35
CA LEU A 298 -12.06 -22.15 -4.21
C LEU A 298 -12.27 -23.62 -4.53
N ARG A 299 -11.24 -24.25 -5.10
CA ARG A 299 -11.12 -25.72 -5.13
C ARG A 299 -10.72 -26.23 -3.74
N GLN A 300 -10.78 -27.56 -3.54
CA GLN A 300 -10.24 -28.16 -2.32
C GLN A 300 -8.75 -27.81 -2.16
N GLY A 301 -8.36 -27.31 -0.99
CA GLY A 301 -7.00 -26.86 -0.70
C GLY A 301 -6.62 -25.50 -1.31
N GLY A 302 -7.57 -24.80 -1.96
CA GLY A 302 -7.36 -23.44 -2.43
C GLY A 302 -7.15 -22.45 -1.28
N LYS A 303 -6.46 -21.35 -1.55
CA LYS A 303 -6.15 -20.30 -0.58
C LYS A 303 -6.75 -18.97 -1.01
N MET A 304 -7.11 -18.14 -0.05
CA MET A 304 -7.55 -16.77 -0.34
C MET A 304 -6.95 -15.75 0.60
N ALA A 305 -6.74 -14.53 0.09
CA ALA A 305 -6.33 -13.38 0.87
C ALA A 305 -7.44 -12.33 0.91
N VAL A 306 -7.53 -11.64 2.05
CA VAL A 306 -8.47 -10.52 2.29
C VAL A 306 -7.70 -9.25 2.68
N VAL A 307 -8.29 -8.09 2.44
CA VAL A 307 -7.69 -6.77 2.75
C VAL A 307 -8.28 -6.10 3.99
N ARG A 308 -9.37 -6.65 4.54
CA ARG A 308 -9.98 -6.17 5.79
C ARG A 308 -10.09 -7.32 6.80
N SER A 309 -9.92 -7.00 8.09
CA SER A 309 -9.92 -7.99 9.17
C SER A 309 -11.34 -8.31 9.67
N ARG A 310 -11.53 -9.55 10.12
CA ARG A 310 -12.74 -9.99 10.82
C ARG A 310 -12.86 -9.36 12.21
N GLU A 311 -11.74 -9.27 12.92
CA GLU A 311 -11.63 -8.66 14.25
C GLU A 311 -12.08 -7.20 14.22
N ALA A 312 -11.76 -6.51 13.12
CA ALA A 312 -12.22 -5.18 12.74
C ALA A 312 -13.74 -5.08 12.45
N GLY A 313 -14.48 -6.19 12.44
CA GLY A 313 -15.91 -6.23 12.16
C GLY A 313 -16.29 -5.99 10.69
N ALA A 314 -15.34 -6.12 9.75
CA ALA A 314 -15.62 -5.89 8.32
C ALA A 314 -16.45 -7.02 7.69
N TRP A 315 -16.38 -8.23 8.24
CA TRP A 315 -17.06 -9.45 7.79
C TRP A 315 -17.12 -10.47 8.94
N ASP A 316 -17.90 -11.54 8.79
CA ASP A 316 -18.04 -12.62 9.78
C ASP A 316 -17.71 -14.01 9.20
N SER A 317 -17.47 -14.99 10.06
CA SER A 317 -17.06 -16.34 9.63
C SER A 317 -18.21 -17.21 9.12
N GLU A 318 -19.45 -16.72 9.06
CA GLU A 318 -20.61 -17.55 8.73
C GLU A 318 -20.56 -18.01 7.26
N GLY A 319 -20.47 -19.32 7.06
CA GLY A 319 -20.43 -19.94 5.74
C GLY A 319 -19.10 -19.79 4.99
N VAL A 320 -18.07 -19.20 5.60
CA VAL A 320 -16.72 -19.11 4.99
C VAL A 320 -16.11 -20.52 4.94
N LEU A 321 -15.79 -20.98 3.72
CA LEU A 321 -15.38 -22.37 3.48
C LEU A 321 -13.88 -22.61 3.65
N ALA A 322 -13.07 -21.55 3.63
CA ALA A 322 -11.63 -21.59 3.86
C ALA A 322 -11.21 -20.33 4.62
N GLU A 323 -10.45 -20.50 5.71
CA GLU A 323 -10.01 -19.35 6.50
C GLU A 323 -9.08 -18.46 5.64
N PRO A 324 -9.43 -17.19 5.42
CA PRO A 324 -8.64 -16.31 4.59
C PRO A 324 -7.37 -15.85 5.30
N VAL A 325 -6.30 -15.61 4.53
CA VAL A 325 -5.06 -15.04 5.08
C VAL A 325 -5.16 -13.51 5.10
N TYR A 326 -5.13 -12.95 6.30
CA TYR A 326 -5.14 -11.50 6.53
C TYR A 326 -3.74 -10.98 6.91
N GLY A 327 -3.46 -9.73 6.55
CA GLY A 327 -2.28 -8.98 6.98
C GLY A 327 -2.47 -7.50 6.68
N ALA A 328 -1.91 -6.64 7.53
CA ALA A 328 -2.07 -5.20 7.42
C ALA A 328 -0.82 -4.58 6.81
N VAL A 329 -1.00 -3.74 5.77
CA VAL A 329 0.12 -3.08 5.08
C VAL A 329 1.01 -2.24 6.01
N TRP A 330 0.43 -1.78 7.11
CA TRP A 330 1.02 -1.02 8.19
C TRP A 330 2.23 -1.71 8.88
N GLU A 331 2.26 -3.04 8.90
CA GLU A 331 3.27 -3.83 9.62
C GLU A 331 4.71 -3.59 9.14
N GLY A 332 4.86 -3.14 7.89
CA GLY A 332 6.16 -2.81 7.28
C GLY A 332 6.62 -1.37 7.51
N LEU A 333 5.84 -0.52 8.20
CA LEU A 333 6.19 0.88 8.43
C LEU A 333 7.22 1.09 9.54
N GLY A 334 7.50 0.04 10.32
CA GLY A 334 8.52 0.05 11.37
C GLY A 334 8.05 0.63 12.71
N GLU A 335 6.75 0.83 12.89
CA GLU A 335 6.13 1.30 14.14
C GLU A 335 4.89 0.47 14.42
N ASP A 336 4.53 0.40 15.70
CA ASP A 336 3.22 -0.11 16.09
C ASP A 336 2.13 0.86 15.65
N ILE A 337 0.99 0.29 15.28
CA ILE A 337 -0.12 1.00 14.67
C ILE A 337 -1.42 0.49 15.27
N GLN A 338 -2.23 1.38 15.86
CA GLN A 338 -3.59 1.02 16.20
C GLN A 338 -4.44 1.00 14.92
N TYR A 339 -5.10 -0.12 14.69
CA TYR A 339 -6.00 -0.31 13.57
C TYR A 339 -7.35 -0.77 14.10
N GLN A 340 -8.30 0.16 14.11
CA GLN A 340 -9.64 -0.05 14.65
C GLN A 340 -9.60 -0.52 16.11
N ASN A 341 -10.00 -1.76 16.40
CA ASN A 341 -10.05 -2.33 17.75
C ASN A 341 -8.85 -3.21 18.11
N PHE A 342 -7.81 -3.28 17.27
CA PHE A 342 -6.61 -4.05 17.55
C PHE A 342 -5.31 -3.29 17.26
N MET A 343 -4.20 -3.82 17.76
CA MET A 343 -2.86 -3.30 17.52
C MET A 343 -2.16 -4.11 16.43
N VAL A 344 -1.74 -3.44 15.37
CA VAL A 344 -0.82 -3.94 14.37
C VAL A 344 0.60 -3.73 14.88
N GLN A 345 1.32 -4.82 15.11
CA GLN A 345 2.69 -4.77 15.63
C GLN A 345 3.69 -4.57 14.48
N THR A 346 4.77 -3.85 14.75
CA THR A 346 5.88 -3.75 13.80
C THR A 346 6.52 -5.12 13.56
N SER A 347 6.92 -5.40 12.31
CA SER A 347 7.56 -6.66 11.93
C SER A 347 8.81 -6.41 11.09
N PRO A 348 10.01 -6.86 11.54
CA PRO A 348 11.23 -6.76 10.74
C PRO A 348 11.12 -7.46 9.38
N ALA A 349 10.46 -8.62 9.31
CA ALA A 349 10.21 -9.33 8.06
C ALA A 349 9.31 -8.52 7.10
N LYS A 350 8.21 -7.94 7.60
CA LYS A 350 7.31 -7.13 6.76
C LYS A 350 7.95 -5.79 6.38
N ARG A 351 8.86 -5.26 7.21
CA ARG A 351 9.73 -4.13 6.86
C ARG A 351 10.69 -4.49 5.74
N SER A 352 11.35 -5.64 5.84
CA SER A 352 12.21 -6.18 4.79
C SER A 352 11.44 -6.30 3.48
N PHE A 353 10.18 -6.79 3.50
CA PHE A 353 9.34 -6.79 2.32
C PHE A 353 9.11 -5.42 1.71
N ALA A 354 8.61 -4.47 2.52
CA ALA A 354 8.17 -3.17 2.04
C ALA A 354 9.33 -2.43 1.37
N THR A 355 10.50 -2.47 2.00
CA THR A 355 11.73 -1.90 1.47
C THR A 355 12.19 -2.60 0.19
N ALA A 356 12.09 -3.94 0.10
CA ALA A 356 12.40 -4.69 -1.11
C ALA A 356 11.46 -4.36 -2.28
N PHE A 357 10.16 -4.20 -2.01
CA PHE A 357 9.16 -3.80 -3.01
C PHE A 357 9.45 -2.40 -3.56
N TYR A 358 9.71 -1.41 -2.69
CA TYR A 358 10.03 -0.05 -3.14
C TYR A 358 11.39 0.06 -3.83
N LYS A 359 12.35 -0.77 -3.43
CA LYS A 359 13.60 -0.94 -4.16
C LYS A 359 13.35 -1.50 -5.56
N TRP A 360 12.55 -2.55 -5.69
CA TRP A 360 12.21 -3.13 -7.00
C TRP A 360 11.57 -2.10 -7.93
N LEU A 361 10.59 -1.32 -7.45
CA LEU A 361 10.02 -0.22 -8.22
C LEU A 361 11.08 0.82 -8.64
N SER A 362 11.99 1.17 -7.71
CA SER A 362 13.07 2.13 -7.98
C SER A 362 14.10 1.63 -9.00
N ASP A 363 14.30 0.31 -9.08
CA ASP A 363 15.25 -0.33 -9.99
C ASP A 363 14.64 -0.67 -11.36
N GLY A 364 13.44 -0.16 -11.66
CA GLY A 364 12.76 -0.35 -12.94
C GLY A 364 11.71 -1.46 -12.95
N GLY A 365 11.36 -2.01 -11.79
CA GLY A 365 10.18 -2.85 -11.62
C GLY A 365 8.92 -2.14 -12.13
N MET A 366 8.18 -2.81 -13.00
CA MET A 366 7.09 -2.18 -13.75
C MET A 366 5.73 -2.46 -13.11
N LEU A 367 5.12 -1.42 -12.54
CA LEU A 367 3.68 -1.35 -12.30
C LEU A 367 3.16 -0.13 -13.02
N GLN A 368 2.18 -0.34 -13.89
CA GLN A 368 1.41 0.77 -14.45
C GLN A 368 0.54 1.36 -13.35
N PRO A 369 0.65 2.67 -13.08
CA PRO A 369 -0.23 3.36 -12.15
C PRO A 369 -1.70 3.15 -12.51
N ASN A 370 -2.55 3.13 -11.49
CA ASN A 370 -3.99 3.09 -11.72
C ASN A 370 -4.45 4.37 -12.46
N PRO A 371 -5.53 4.31 -13.26
CA PRO A 371 -6.17 5.50 -13.78
C PRO A 371 -6.46 6.48 -12.64
N VAL A 372 -6.14 7.75 -12.83
CA VAL A 372 -6.33 8.78 -11.81
C VAL A 372 -7.40 9.78 -12.23
N ARG A 373 -8.21 10.20 -11.26
CA ARG A 373 -9.05 11.39 -11.37
C ARG A 373 -8.40 12.52 -10.60
N VAL A 374 -7.86 13.50 -11.31
CA VAL A 374 -7.37 14.72 -10.68
C VAL A 374 -8.58 15.56 -10.25
N MET A 375 -8.77 15.65 -8.94
CA MET A 375 -9.84 16.41 -8.32
C MET A 375 -9.50 17.91 -8.34
N PRO A 376 -10.49 18.81 -8.50
CA PRO A 376 -10.25 20.24 -8.43
C PRO A 376 -9.86 20.68 -7.01
N GLY A 377 -9.10 21.77 -6.91
CA GLY A 377 -8.62 22.32 -5.63
C GLY A 377 -7.36 21.62 -5.11
N GLY A 378 -7.14 21.69 -3.80
CA GLY A 378 -6.01 21.04 -3.13
C GLY A 378 -6.44 20.39 -1.82
N LEU A 379 -5.59 20.48 -0.79
CA LEU A 379 -5.86 19.91 0.53
C LEU A 379 -7.19 20.39 1.15
N ASP A 380 -7.61 21.61 0.83
CA ASP A 380 -8.87 22.21 1.30
C ASP A 380 -10.13 21.50 0.80
N LYS A 381 -10.05 20.79 -0.34
CA LYS A 381 -11.18 20.10 -0.97
C LYS A 381 -11.22 18.60 -0.71
N VAL A 382 -10.24 18.05 0.01
CA VAL A 382 -10.16 16.61 0.31
C VAL A 382 -11.36 16.14 1.13
N VAL A 383 -11.75 16.85 2.19
CA VAL A 383 -12.86 16.43 3.06
C VAL A 383 -14.21 16.67 2.37
N GLU A 384 -14.38 17.86 1.76
CA GLU A 384 -15.65 18.28 1.15
C GLU A 384 -16.03 17.44 -0.07
N ASP A 385 -15.05 17.08 -0.90
CA ASP A 385 -15.31 16.39 -2.17
C ASP A 385 -14.77 14.94 -2.11
N GLY A 386 -13.47 14.79 -1.84
CA GLY A 386 -12.78 13.51 -1.95
C GLY A 386 -13.28 12.45 -0.96
N PHE A 387 -13.40 12.78 0.32
CA PHE A 387 -13.89 11.85 1.34
C PHE A 387 -15.38 11.57 1.22
N VAL A 388 -16.16 12.54 0.74
CA VAL A 388 -17.58 12.32 0.42
C VAL A 388 -17.74 11.30 -0.70
N LEU A 389 -16.93 11.38 -1.77
CA LEU A 389 -16.95 10.39 -2.85
C LEU A 389 -16.45 9.01 -2.43
N LEU A 390 -15.40 8.98 -1.63
CA LEU A 390 -14.70 7.74 -1.30
C LEU A 390 -15.40 6.93 -0.20
N GLY A 391 -16.03 7.63 0.76
CA GLY A 391 -16.62 7.03 1.96
C GLY A 391 -15.60 6.30 2.83
N THR A 392 -16.09 5.61 3.87
CA THR A 392 -15.26 4.78 4.79
C THR A 392 -15.10 3.32 4.32
N GLY A 393 -15.68 3.00 3.16
CA GLY A 393 -15.73 1.67 2.55
C GLY A 393 -16.28 1.75 1.12
N VAL A 394 -16.38 0.60 0.44
CA VAL A 394 -16.88 0.55 -0.96
C VAL A 394 -18.39 0.46 -1.04
N SER A 395 -19.06 0.05 0.04
CA SER A 395 -20.49 -0.27 0.09
C SER A 395 -21.43 0.90 0.43
N ASN A 396 -20.92 2.04 0.91
CA ASN A 396 -21.72 3.21 1.32
C ASN A 396 -21.16 4.52 0.75
N ARG A 397 -21.49 4.84 -0.52
CA ARG A 397 -21.03 6.04 -1.24
C ARG A 397 -22.18 6.78 -1.93
N ASN A 398 -23.08 7.39 -1.14
CA ASN A 398 -24.22 8.14 -1.68
C ASN A 398 -24.08 9.64 -1.36
N HIS A 399 -24.32 10.48 -2.37
CA HIS A 399 -24.44 11.93 -2.24
C HIS A 399 -25.31 12.49 -3.36
N ASP A 400 -25.85 13.70 -3.19
CA ASP A 400 -26.72 14.35 -4.17
C ASP A 400 -26.00 15.40 -5.04
N ARG A 401 -24.67 15.50 -4.94
CA ARG A 401 -23.82 16.39 -5.75
C ARG A 401 -23.86 16.02 -7.25
N THR A 402 -23.86 17.03 -8.13
CA THR A 402 -24.08 16.87 -9.58
C THR A 402 -22.90 17.33 -10.44
N GLU A 403 -21.86 17.88 -9.84
CA GLU A 403 -20.66 18.31 -10.54
C GLU A 403 -19.92 17.12 -11.18
N GLU A 404 -19.29 17.33 -12.33
CA GLU A 404 -18.65 16.26 -13.10
C GLU A 404 -17.59 15.48 -12.28
N HIS A 405 -16.77 16.20 -11.50
CA HIS A 405 -15.75 15.58 -10.65
C HIS A 405 -16.35 14.77 -9.48
N MET A 406 -17.62 15.00 -9.16
CA MET A 406 -18.40 14.27 -8.14
C MET A 406 -19.16 13.06 -8.71
N ARG A 407 -18.92 12.65 -9.96
CA ARG A 407 -19.51 11.39 -10.46
C ARG A 407 -18.99 10.18 -9.64
N PRO A 408 -19.76 9.07 -9.52
CA PRO A 408 -19.28 7.87 -8.85
C PRO A 408 -17.90 7.41 -9.36
N ILE A 409 -17.09 6.88 -8.44
CA ILE A 409 -15.76 6.36 -8.75
C ILE A 409 -15.91 5.04 -9.53
N SER A 410 -15.27 4.92 -10.69
CA SER A 410 -15.25 3.67 -11.46
C SER A 410 -13.86 3.41 -12.04
N GLY A 411 -13.12 2.49 -11.42
CA GLY A 411 -11.81 2.07 -11.93
C GLY A 411 -10.69 3.12 -11.82
N GLU A 412 -10.90 4.18 -11.03
CA GLU A 412 -9.97 5.29 -10.90
C GLU A 412 -9.66 5.61 -9.44
N LYS A 413 -8.47 6.16 -9.18
CA LYS A 413 -8.05 6.66 -7.87
C LYS A 413 -8.16 8.18 -7.83
N LEU A 414 -8.76 8.71 -6.76
CA LEU A 414 -8.87 10.16 -6.59
C LEU A 414 -7.52 10.73 -6.14
N VAL A 415 -7.07 11.78 -6.82
CA VAL A 415 -5.80 12.46 -6.52
C VAL A 415 -5.99 13.96 -6.48
N TYR A 416 -5.20 14.64 -5.66
CA TYR A 416 -5.14 16.11 -5.62
C TYR A 416 -3.73 16.57 -5.90
N ALA A 417 -3.58 17.52 -6.81
CA ALA A 417 -2.33 18.23 -7.01
C ALA A 417 -2.09 19.20 -5.85
N ILE A 418 -0.87 19.23 -5.34
CA ILE A 418 -0.48 20.09 -4.23
C ILE A 418 0.43 21.21 -4.75
N GLU A 419 -0.13 22.41 -4.82
CA GLU A 419 0.62 23.62 -5.11
C GLU A 419 1.22 24.18 -3.82
N VAL A 420 2.54 24.14 -3.73
CA VAL A 420 3.26 24.88 -2.68
C VAL A 420 3.48 26.29 -3.18
N GLU A 421 2.81 27.27 -2.57
CA GLU A 421 3.06 28.68 -2.85
C GLU A 421 4.56 28.96 -2.71
N ARG A 422 5.23 29.35 -3.81
CA ARG A 422 6.59 29.88 -3.71
C ARG A 422 6.48 31.17 -2.91
N ARG A 423 6.94 31.17 -1.66
CA ARG A 423 7.19 32.43 -0.94
C ARG A 423 8.07 33.28 -1.86
N GLY A 424 7.51 34.38 -2.35
CA GLY A 424 8.17 35.26 -3.29
C GLY A 424 9.56 35.61 -2.77
N SER A 425 10.56 35.50 -3.64
CA SER A 425 11.85 36.12 -3.40
C SER A 425 11.61 37.62 -3.31
N THR A 426 11.43 38.15 -2.11
CA THR A 426 11.76 39.55 -1.87
C THR A 426 13.27 39.64 -2.07
N SER A 427 13.63 40.13 -3.25
CA SER A 427 14.96 40.59 -3.60
C SER A 427 15.46 41.54 -2.52
N THR A 428 16.49 41.15 -1.77
CA THR A 428 17.59 42.00 -1.29
C THR A 428 18.57 41.13 -0.48
N GLY A 429 19.84 41.12 -0.89
CA GLY A 429 20.94 40.74 -0.01
C GLY A 429 21.86 39.68 -0.58
N GLU A 430 22.93 40.15 -1.23
CA GLU A 430 24.12 39.37 -1.55
C GLU A 430 24.64 38.61 -0.31
N GLY A 431 25.06 37.36 -0.52
CA GLY A 431 25.71 36.55 0.50
C GLY A 431 26.33 35.32 -0.14
N HIS A 432 27.56 35.48 -0.64
CA HIS A 432 28.43 34.37 -1.03
C HIS A 432 28.60 33.39 0.13
N ILE A 433 28.49 32.09 -0.16
CA ILE A 433 28.95 31.03 0.75
C ILE A 433 30.15 30.37 0.08
N ALA A 434 31.27 30.41 0.80
CA ALA A 434 32.51 29.68 0.53
C ALA A 434 32.41 28.24 1.02
#